data_AF-A0A6J4UEG7-F1
#
_entry.id   AF-A0A6J4UEG7-F1
#
_cell.length_a   1.000
_cell.length_b   1.000
_cell.length_c   1.000
_cell.angle_alpha   90.00
_cell.angle_beta   90.00
_cell.angle_gamma   90.00
#
_symmetry.space_group_name_H-M   'P 1'
#
loop_
_entity.id
_entity.type
_entity.pdbx_description
1 polymer ?
#
loop_
_entity_poly.entity_id
_entity_poly.type
_entity_poly.pdbx_seq_one_letter_code
_entity_poly.pdbx_strand_id
1 'polypeptide(L)'
;FCDDPTRTFRAVRYEGRLAALSATEGERPGRPFAIEAETLAWLRAAVVDGALRTVSIDRLMHEFARLLAEPAAAAMVARLVALDILAGVHPALLWTGETLRAYADLDQLWPLVDTLDAGAPPLWAARLALLAAHLGAPEAKAVAGALHLPAEVQRLLVEVATLRGRVAARPLGESPHDSALGAWLDPYSPAAIATVAALESDGPARAQLHRFLTVVRSLRPALGGDALKELGLPPGPLYREALATLLARKRDDPMLTVEGERNVLRGWLEQRDRVR
;
A
#
# COMPACT_ATOMS: atom_id res chain seq x y z
N PHE A 1 -23.28 -6.17 23.59
CA PHE A 1 -22.72 -6.68 22.32
C PHE A 1 -23.76 -7.41 21.48
N CYS A 2 -24.85 -7.94 22.07
CA CYS A 2 -25.96 -8.53 21.32
C CYS A 2 -26.75 -7.51 20.48
N ASP A 3 -27.09 -6.35 21.05
CA ASP A 3 -27.90 -5.32 20.34
C ASP A 3 -27.15 -4.68 19.17
N ASP A 4 -25.84 -4.56 19.29
CA ASP A 4 -24.96 -3.99 18.28
C ASP A 4 -23.60 -4.68 18.34
N PRO A 5 -23.38 -5.73 17.53
CA PRO A 5 -22.13 -6.49 17.53
C PRO A 5 -20.95 -5.67 17.04
N THR A 6 -21.16 -4.54 16.35
CA THR A 6 -20.06 -3.63 15.95
C THR A 6 -19.35 -2.99 17.14
N ARG A 7 -19.98 -3.01 18.33
CA ARG A 7 -19.36 -2.54 19.58
C ARG A 7 -18.09 -3.33 19.94
N THR A 8 -17.89 -4.54 19.43
CA THR A 8 -16.64 -5.31 19.66
C THR A 8 -15.43 -4.59 19.09
N PHE A 9 -15.51 -4.10 17.84
CA PHE A 9 -14.47 -3.28 17.22
C PHE A 9 -14.26 -1.96 17.97
N ARG A 10 -15.36 -1.30 18.37
CA ARG A 10 -15.28 -0.05 19.13
C ARG A 10 -14.60 -0.25 20.48
N ALA A 11 -14.91 -1.34 21.19
CA ALA A 11 -14.29 -1.66 22.48
C ALA A 11 -12.78 -1.86 22.32
N VAL A 12 -12.34 -2.66 21.34
CA VAL A 12 -10.91 -2.87 21.06
C VAL A 12 -10.22 -1.57 20.62
N ARG A 13 -10.90 -0.76 19.80
CA ARG A 13 -10.39 0.54 19.35
C ARG A 13 -10.21 1.54 20.50
N TYR A 14 -11.17 1.62 21.41
CA TYR A 14 -11.05 2.48 22.60
C TYR A 14 -10.02 1.94 23.59
N GLU A 15 -9.95 0.60 23.78
CA GLU A 15 -8.92 -0.04 24.59
C GLU A 15 -7.52 0.35 24.10
N GLY A 16 -7.23 0.12 22.81
CA GLY A 16 -5.93 0.44 22.24
C GLY A 16 -5.61 1.93 22.22
N ARG A 17 -6.58 2.80 21.91
CA ARG A 17 -6.35 4.25 21.84
C ARG A 17 -6.04 4.84 23.22
N LEU A 18 -6.83 4.49 24.23
CA LEU A 18 -6.63 5.01 25.59
C LEU A 18 -5.36 4.45 26.22
N ALA A 19 -5.06 3.16 26.01
CA ALA A 19 -3.80 2.57 26.46
C ALA A 19 -2.58 3.27 25.85
N ALA A 20 -2.64 3.65 24.56
CA ALA A 20 -1.56 4.38 23.90
C ALA A 20 -1.38 5.81 24.45
N LEU A 21 -2.47 6.54 24.71
CA LEU A 21 -2.41 7.89 25.30
C LEU A 21 -1.82 7.89 26.72
N SER A 22 -2.21 6.91 27.54
CA SER A 22 -1.66 6.76 28.89
C SER A 22 -0.17 6.40 28.92
N ALA A 23 0.39 5.87 27.83
CA ALA A 23 1.82 5.60 27.72
C ALA A 23 2.64 6.87 27.38
N THR A 24 2.01 7.88 26.79
CA THR A 24 2.66 9.14 26.36
C THR A 24 2.56 10.28 27.38
N GLU A 25 1.52 10.28 28.22
CA GLU A 25 1.33 11.31 29.26
C GLU A 25 2.15 10.95 30.51
N GLY A 26 3.36 11.51 30.60
CA GLY A 26 4.38 11.21 31.62
C GLY A 26 4.07 11.56 33.09
N GLU A 27 2.80 11.63 33.49
CA GLU A 27 2.41 11.96 34.86
C GLU A 27 1.53 10.86 35.47
N ARG A 28 2.24 9.94 36.16
CA ARG A 28 1.81 8.78 36.95
C ARG A 28 1.53 7.52 36.12
N PRO A 29 2.27 6.41 36.33
CA PRO A 29 2.01 5.14 35.67
C PRO A 29 0.73 4.53 36.25
N GLY A 30 -0.43 4.94 35.72
CA GLY A 30 -1.68 4.23 35.86
C GLY A 30 -1.62 2.93 35.05
N ARG A 31 -2.38 1.91 35.49
CA ARG A 31 -2.61 0.72 34.66
C ARG A 31 -3.19 1.17 33.30
N PRO A 32 -2.65 0.69 32.16
CA PRO A 32 -3.24 1.00 30.86
C PRO A 32 -4.73 0.69 30.85
N PHE A 33 -5.53 1.54 30.23
CA PHE A 33 -6.96 1.28 30.08
C PHE A 33 -7.15 -0.10 29.45
N ALA A 34 -7.99 -0.93 30.07
CA ALA A 34 -8.30 -2.27 29.61
C ALA A 34 -9.81 -2.46 29.69
N ILE A 35 -10.36 -3.28 28.80
CA ILE A 35 -11.76 -3.69 28.91
C ILE A 35 -11.94 -4.42 30.25
N GLU A 36 -12.92 -3.98 31.03
CA GLU A 36 -13.27 -4.59 32.32
C GLU A 36 -13.65 -6.07 32.13
N ALA A 37 -13.38 -6.91 33.13
CA ALA A 37 -13.43 -8.36 33.00
C ALA A 37 -14.83 -8.91 32.64
N GLU A 38 -15.89 -8.37 33.25
CA GLU A 38 -17.28 -8.73 32.94
C GLU A 38 -17.65 -8.29 31.52
N THR A 39 -17.29 -7.06 31.14
CA THR A 39 -17.51 -6.56 29.77
C THR A 39 -16.77 -7.41 28.74
N LEU A 40 -15.55 -7.85 29.04
CA LEU A 40 -14.76 -8.72 28.19
C LEU A 40 -15.40 -10.11 28.06
N ALA A 41 -15.98 -10.64 29.14
CA ALA A 41 -16.72 -11.90 29.10
C ALA A 41 -17.94 -11.82 28.17
N TRP A 42 -18.72 -10.72 28.25
CA TRP A 42 -19.85 -10.49 27.33
C TRP A 42 -19.41 -10.31 25.87
N LEU A 43 -18.27 -9.65 25.64
CA LEU A 43 -17.69 -9.54 24.31
C LEU A 43 -17.35 -10.92 23.74
N ARG A 44 -16.65 -11.75 24.52
CA ARG A 44 -16.27 -13.11 24.11
C ARG A 44 -17.49 -13.98 23.83
N ALA A 45 -18.50 -13.95 24.70
CA ALA A 45 -19.75 -14.67 24.49
C ALA A 45 -20.40 -14.28 23.14
N ALA A 46 -20.49 -12.98 22.85
CA ALA A 46 -21.04 -12.51 21.57
C ALA A 46 -20.23 -12.97 20.35
N VAL A 47 -18.90 -13.09 20.45
CA VAL A 47 -18.06 -13.63 19.37
C VAL A 47 -18.33 -15.12 19.18
N VAL A 48 -18.37 -15.91 20.26
CA VAL A 48 -18.66 -17.36 20.23
C VAL A 48 -20.04 -17.64 19.64
N ASP A 49 -21.04 -16.85 20.02
CA ASP A 49 -22.41 -16.95 19.49
C ASP A 49 -22.49 -16.49 18.01
N GLY A 50 -21.40 -15.93 17.47
CA GLY A 50 -21.29 -15.49 16.09
C GLY A 50 -22.11 -14.26 15.79
N ALA A 51 -22.27 -13.36 16.78
CA ALA A 51 -23.02 -12.12 16.64
C ALA A 51 -22.50 -11.25 15.48
N LEU A 52 -21.20 -11.34 15.12
CA LEU A 52 -20.66 -10.61 13.98
C LEU A 52 -21.32 -10.98 12.64
N ARG A 53 -21.85 -12.21 12.49
CA ARG A 53 -22.55 -12.64 11.27
C ARG A 53 -23.89 -11.93 11.06
N THR A 54 -24.43 -11.29 12.10
CA THR A 54 -25.69 -10.52 12.00
C THR A 54 -25.46 -9.07 11.56
N VAL A 55 -24.20 -8.65 11.47
CA VAL A 55 -23.82 -7.30 11.03
C VAL A 55 -23.63 -7.30 9.52
N SER A 56 -24.19 -6.31 8.83
CA SER A 56 -23.90 -6.06 7.42
C SER A 56 -22.40 -5.82 7.20
N ILE A 57 -21.84 -6.35 6.11
CA ILE A 57 -20.43 -6.16 5.74
C ILE A 57 -20.02 -4.69 5.75
N ASP A 58 -20.85 -3.78 5.24
CA ASP A 58 -20.52 -2.34 5.18
C ASP A 58 -20.31 -1.73 6.57
N ARG A 59 -21.18 -2.06 7.54
CA ARG A 59 -21.04 -1.60 8.93
C ARG A 59 -19.83 -2.21 9.62
N LEU A 60 -19.56 -3.49 9.36
CA LEU A 60 -18.38 -4.18 9.89
C LEU A 60 -17.10 -3.52 9.36
N MET A 61 -17.02 -3.30 8.05
CA MET A 61 -15.87 -2.70 7.39
C MET A 61 -15.69 -1.23 7.77
N HIS A 62 -16.78 -0.50 8.01
CA HIS A 62 -16.70 0.86 8.53
C HIS A 62 -15.97 0.91 9.88
N GLU A 63 -16.33 0.05 10.84
CA GLU A 63 -15.64 0.03 12.13
C GLU A 63 -14.22 -0.55 12.04
N PHE A 64 -14.00 -1.54 11.17
CA PHE A 64 -12.66 -2.10 10.98
C PHE A 64 -11.70 -1.11 10.33
N ALA A 65 -12.13 -0.38 9.30
CA ALA A 65 -11.35 0.69 8.68
C ALA A 65 -10.99 1.80 9.69
N ARG A 66 -11.93 2.17 10.58
CA ARG A 66 -11.65 3.14 11.65
C ARG A 66 -10.61 2.63 12.64
N LEU A 67 -10.64 1.34 12.98
CA LEU A 67 -9.62 0.72 13.83
C LEU A 67 -8.25 0.68 13.14
N LEU A 68 -8.21 0.29 11.87
CA LEU A 68 -6.99 0.27 11.06
C LEU A 68 -6.42 1.67 10.79
N ALA A 69 -7.21 2.73 10.92
CA ALA A 69 -6.76 4.12 10.80
C ALA A 69 -6.07 4.66 12.07
N GLU A 70 -6.15 3.97 13.21
CA GLU A 70 -5.55 4.43 14.46
C GLU A 70 -4.02 4.30 14.44
N PRO A 71 -3.26 5.16 15.13
CA PRO A 71 -1.81 4.98 15.27
C PRO A 71 -1.43 3.63 15.89
N ALA A 72 -2.19 3.16 16.88
CA ALA A 72 -1.96 1.89 17.57
C ALA A 72 -2.62 0.66 16.88
N ALA A 73 -2.88 0.75 15.56
CA ALA A 73 -3.59 -0.30 14.81
C ALA A 73 -2.97 -1.69 14.96
N ALA A 74 -1.64 -1.82 15.00
CA ALA A 74 -0.97 -3.11 15.16
C ALA A 74 -1.37 -3.83 16.46
N ALA A 75 -1.37 -3.10 17.59
CA ALA A 75 -1.79 -3.64 18.88
C ALA A 75 -3.29 -3.98 18.87
N MET A 76 -4.12 -3.16 18.22
CA MET A 76 -5.56 -3.40 18.08
C MET A 76 -5.85 -4.64 17.23
N VAL A 77 -5.15 -4.86 16.12
CA VAL A 77 -5.32 -6.06 15.29
C VAL A 77 -4.87 -7.32 16.05
N ALA A 78 -3.73 -7.27 16.74
CA ALA A 78 -3.30 -8.36 17.61
C ALA A 78 -4.37 -8.69 18.68
N ARG A 79 -5.04 -7.65 19.20
CA ARG A 79 -6.16 -7.81 20.14
C ARG A 79 -7.40 -8.41 19.48
N LEU A 80 -7.73 -8.04 18.23
CA LEU A 80 -8.83 -8.68 17.48
C LEU A 80 -8.56 -10.18 17.27
N VAL A 81 -7.30 -10.56 17.01
CA VAL A 81 -6.89 -11.96 16.86
C VAL A 81 -7.05 -12.72 18.18
N ALA A 82 -6.58 -12.14 19.29
CA ALA A 82 -6.70 -12.74 20.63
C ALA A 82 -8.15 -12.88 21.14
N LEU A 83 -9.11 -12.25 20.46
CA LEU A 83 -10.54 -12.31 20.76
C LEU A 83 -11.33 -13.03 19.67
N ASP A 84 -10.67 -13.67 18.70
CA ASP A 84 -11.27 -14.35 17.54
C ASP A 84 -12.20 -13.46 16.68
N ILE A 85 -12.03 -12.13 16.76
CA ILE A 85 -12.83 -11.17 15.99
C ILE A 85 -12.33 -11.08 14.55
N LEU A 86 -11.02 -11.16 14.31
CA LEU A 86 -10.45 -10.99 12.96
C LEU A 86 -11.00 -12.06 11.99
N ALA A 87 -11.12 -13.31 12.42
CA ALA A 87 -11.70 -14.38 11.62
C ALA A 87 -13.18 -14.12 11.26
N GLY A 88 -13.89 -13.37 12.11
CA GLY A 88 -15.26 -12.90 11.85
C GLY A 88 -15.36 -11.74 10.85
N VAL A 89 -14.25 -11.04 10.58
CA VAL A 89 -14.18 -10.07 9.46
C VAL A 89 -14.12 -10.85 8.15
N HIS A 90 -13.09 -11.67 8.00
CA HIS A 90 -12.93 -12.58 6.87
C HIS A 90 -11.87 -13.64 7.22
N PRO A 91 -12.11 -14.94 6.96
CA PRO A 91 -11.23 -16.02 7.38
C PRO A 91 -9.86 -16.02 6.68
N ALA A 92 -9.77 -15.40 5.51
CA ALA A 92 -8.52 -15.26 4.75
C ALA A 92 -7.66 -14.06 5.18
N LEU A 93 -8.00 -13.31 6.23
CA LEU A 93 -7.11 -12.27 6.76
C LEU A 93 -6.20 -12.87 7.82
N LEU A 94 -4.89 -12.69 7.66
CA LEU A 94 -3.90 -13.28 8.55
C LEU A 94 -3.10 -12.22 9.31
N TRP A 95 -2.87 -12.51 10.59
CA TRP A 95 -1.96 -11.76 11.44
C TRP A 95 -0.79 -12.66 11.82
N THR A 96 0.39 -12.32 11.31
CA THR A 96 1.63 -13.07 11.50
C THR A 96 2.72 -12.17 12.08
N GLY A 97 3.87 -12.76 12.44
CA GLY A 97 5.04 -11.97 12.83
C GLY A 97 5.55 -11.07 11.70
N GLU A 98 5.33 -11.46 10.43
CA GLU A 98 5.65 -10.63 9.26
C GLU A 98 4.72 -9.42 9.16
N THR A 99 3.40 -9.61 9.24
CA THR A 99 2.46 -8.49 9.17
C THR A 99 2.63 -7.52 10.33
N LEU A 100 2.94 -8.02 11.54
CA LEU A 100 3.24 -7.17 12.69
C LEU A 100 4.43 -6.23 12.42
N ARG A 101 5.55 -6.75 11.90
CA ARG A 101 6.71 -5.92 11.54
C ARG A 101 6.36 -4.94 10.42
N ALA A 102 5.66 -5.42 9.40
CA ALA A 102 5.28 -4.62 8.25
C ALA A 102 4.37 -3.43 8.60
N TYR A 103 3.55 -3.51 9.67
CA TYR A 103 2.78 -2.35 10.12
C TYR A 103 3.68 -1.19 10.56
N ALA A 104 4.75 -1.49 11.33
CA ALA A 104 5.68 -0.46 11.78
C ALA A 104 6.49 0.13 10.62
N ASP A 105 6.96 -0.72 9.71
CA ASP A 105 7.68 -0.28 8.51
C ASP A 105 6.79 0.54 7.57
N LEU A 106 5.53 0.13 7.39
CA LEU A 106 4.57 0.85 6.56
C LEU A 106 4.34 2.26 7.09
N ASP A 107 4.21 2.44 8.40
CA ASP A 107 4.01 3.77 9.00
C ASP A 107 5.20 4.71 8.74
N GLN A 108 6.42 4.18 8.64
CA GLN A 108 7.62 4.95 8.27
C GLN A 108 7.70 5.26 6.78
N LEU A 109 7.22 4.35 5.93
CA LEU A 109 7.22 4.51 4.46
C LEU A 109 6.04 5.33 3.95
N TRP A 110 4.93 5.39 4.70
CA TRP A 110 3.70 6.04 4.28
C TRP A 110 3.86 7.52 3.91
N PRO A 111 4.71 8.33 4.57
CA PRO A 111 5.00 9.70 4.15
C PRO A 111 5.54 9.83 2.72
N LEU A 112 6.07 8.75 2.13
CA LEU A 112 6.52 8.71 0.74
C LEU A 112 5.35 8.52 -0.24
N VAL A 113 4.18 8.08 0.22
CA VAL A 113 2.98 7.92 -0.61
C VAL A 113 2.35 9.30 -0.82
N ASP A 114 2.17 9.70 -2.07
CA ASP A 114 1.48 10.95 -2.36
C ASP A 114 -0.02 10.76 -2.10
N THR A 115 -0.48 11.24 -0.96
CA THR A 115 -1.89 11.12 -0.54
C THR A 115 -2.72 12.33 -0.97
N LEU A 116 -2.11 13.30 -1.66
CA LEU A 116 -2.80 14.50 -2.16
C LEU A 116 -3.50 14.26 -3.49
N ASP A 117 -3.20 13.16 -4.18
CA ASP A 117 -3.89 12.74 -5.40
C ASP A 117 -5.33 12.30 -5.12
N ALA A 118 -6.27 12.84 -5.90
CA ALA A 118 -7.67 12.44 -5.85
C ALA A 118 -7.80 10.93 -6.20
N GLY A 119 -8.17 10.13 -5.19
CA GLY A 119 -8.32 8.67 -5.34
C GLY A 119 -7.15 7.84 -4.81
N ALA A 120 -6.14 8.45 -4.16
CA ALA A 120 -5.14 7.70 -3.42
C ALA A 120 -5.79 6.93 -2.24
N PRO A 121 -5.48 5.64 -2.05
CA PRO A 121 -6.06 4.89 -0.95
C PRO A 121 -5.49 5.38 0.39
N PRO A 122 -6.30 5.43 1.46
CA PRO A 122 -5.87 5.84 2.79
C PRO A 122 -4.97 4.77 3.47
N LEU A 123 -4.20 5.16 4.49
CA LEU A 123 -3.28 4.25 5.21
C LEU A 123 -3.95 2.98 5.74
N TRP A 124 -5.20 3.09 6.23
CA TRP A 124 -5.94 1.93 6.71
C TRP A 124 -6.10 0.85 5.62
N ALA A 125 -6.19 1.25 4.34
CA ALA A 125 -6.33 0.34 3.23
C ALA A 125 -5.04 -0.45 2.97
N ALA A 126 -3.88 0.19 3.13
CA ALA A 126 -2.59 -0.50 3.05
C ALA A 126 -2.36 -1.45 4.23
N ARG A 127 -2.76 -1.05 5.45
CA ARG A 127 -2.77 -1.92 6.63
C ARG A 127 -3.70 -3.13 6.43
N LEU A 128 -4.86 -2.95 5.81
CA LEU A 128 -5.73 -4.06 5.41
C LEU A 128 -5.05 -4.95 4.35
N ALA A 129 -4.41 -4.36 3.35
CA ALA A 129 -3.70 -5.09 2.30
C ALA A 129 -2.57 -5.97 2.87
N LEU A 130 -1.87 -5.52 3.92
CA LEU A 130 -0.89 -6.35 4.65
C LEU A 130 -1.49 -7.64 5.22
N LEU A 131 -2.72 -7.60 5.75
CA LEU A 131 -3.42 -8.78 6.28
C LEU A 131 -3.80 -9.78 5.19
N ALA A 132 -4.03 -9.28 3.98
CA ALA A 132 -4.36 -10.06 2.79
C ALA A 132 -3.13 -10.40 1.92
N ALA A 133 -1.93 -9.93 2.28
CA ALA A 133 -0.79 -9.93 1.37
C ALA A 133 -0.24 -11.32 1.02
N HIS A 134 -0.61 -12.36 1.77
CA HIS A 134 -0.22 -13.74 1.47
C HIS A 134 -1.06 -14.35 0.33
N LEU A 135 -2.13 -13.68 -0.07
CA LEU A 135 -3.05 -14.13 -1.12
C LEU A 135 -2.47 -13.82 -2.50
N GLY A 136 -2.85 -14.65 -3.49
CA GLY A 136 -2.68 -14.32 -4.90
C GLY A 136 -3.66 -13.23 -5.34
N ALA A 137 -3.41 -12.65 -6.52
CA ALA A 137 -4.26 -11.58 -7.06
C ALA A 137 -5.74 -11.99 -7.23
N PRO A 138 -6.09 -13.21 -7.71
CA PRO A 138 -7.48 -13.65 -7.79
C PRO A 138 -8.16 -13.75 -6.42
N GLU A 139 -7.47 -14.32 -5.42
CA GLU A 139 -7.98 -14.46 -4.07
C GLU A 139 -8.13 -13.10 -3.39
N ALA A 140 -7.14 -12.22 -3.51
CA ALA A 140 -7.20 -10.85 -3.00
C ALA A 140 -8.40 -10.08 -3.57
N LYS A 141 -8.68 -10.24 -4.88
CA LYS A 141 -9.87 -9.67 -5.51
C LYS A 141 -11.16 -10.23 -4.93
N ALA A 142 -11.23 -11.54 -4.70
CA ALA A 142 -12.40 -12.19 -4.11
C ALA A 142 -12.65 -11.69 -2.67
N VAL A 143 -11.60 -11.60 -1.84
CA VAL A 143 -11.69 -11.02 -0.49
C VAL A 143 -12.15 -9.57 -0.54
N ALA A 144 -11.58 -8.76 -1.44
CA ALA A 144 -11.94 -7.37 -1.57
C ALA A 144 -13.42 -7.17 -1.98
N GLY A 145 -13.93 -8.03 -2.86
CA GLY A 145 -15.34 -8.08 -3.23
C GLY A 145 -16.24 -8.53 -2.08
N ALA A 146 -15.85 -9.59 -1.35
CA ALA A 146 -16.60 -10.11 -0.20
C ALA A 146 -16.70 -9.09 0.95
N LEU A 147 -15.68 -8.23 1.09
CA LEU A 147 -15.65 -7.14 2.07
C LEU A 147 -16.28 -5.84 1.55
N HIS A 148 -16.89 -5.83 0.36
CA HIS A 148 -17.50 -4.63 -0.26
C HIS A 148 -16.56 -3.41 -0.27
N LEU A 149 -15.25 -3.63 -0.50
CA LEU A 149 -14.28 -2.54 -0.44
C LEU A 149 -14.52 -1.52 -1.58
N PRO A 150 -14.25 -0.23 -1.37
CA PRO A 150 -14.22 0.76 -2.46
C PRO A 150 -13.24 0.37 -3.57
N ALA A 151 -13.48 0.84 -4.79
CA ALA A 151 -12.74 0.41 -5.99
C ALA A 151 -11.21 0.67 -5.89
N GLU A 152 -10.81 1.78 -5.30
CA GLU A 152 -9.43 2.16 -5.03
C GLU A 152 -8.74 1.22 -4.02
N VAL A 153 -9.48 0.75 -3.02
CA VAL A 153 -8.99 -0.20 -2.02
C VAL A 153 -8.92 -1.61 -2.62
N GLN A 154 -9.91 -2.04 -3.41
CA GLN A 154 -9.85 -3.31 -4.13
C GLN A 154 -8.63 -3.36 -5.05
N ARG A 155 -8.37 -2.25 -5.78
CA ARG A 155 -7.20 -2.13 -6.65
C ARG A 155 -5.90 -2.27 -5.87
N LEU A 156 -5.80 -1.59 -4.72
CA LEU A 156 -4.61 -1.69 -3.85
C LEU A 156 -4.34 -3.14 -3.42
N LEU A 157 -5.35 -3.88 -2.96
CA LEU A 157 -5.19 -5.28 -2.55
C LEU A 157 -4.66 -6.15 -3.71
N VAL A 158 -5.21 -5.96 -4.91
CA VAL A 158 -4.79 -6.70 -6.12
C VAL A 158 -3.37 -6.31 -6.55
N GLU A 159 -3.03 -5.03 -6.53
CA GLU A 159 -1.69 -4.54 -6.85
C GLU A 159 -0.64 -5.09 -5.88
N VAL A 160 -0.93 -5.06 -4.57
CA VAL A 160 -0.04 -5.62 -3.53
C VAL A 160 0.18 -7.11 -3.75
N ALA A 161 -0.88 -7.90 -3.94
CA ALA A 161 -0.77 -9.33 -4.20
C ALA A 161 0.02 -9.64 -5.49
N THR A 162 -0.23 -8.88 -6.56
CA THR A 162 0.46 -9.04 -7.84
C THR A 162 1.94 -8.68 -7.73
N LEU A 163 2.25 -7.53 -7.12
CA LEU A 163 3.61 -7.04 -6.95
C LEU A 163 4.41 -7.97 -6.05
N ARG A 164 3.85 -8.38 -4.91
CA ARG A 164 4.51 -9.33 -4.00
C ARG A 164 4.80 -10.65 -4.68
N GLY A 165 3.84 -11.22 -5.41
CA GLY A 165 4.05 -12.44 -6.19
C GLY A 165 5.17 -12.29 -7.23
N ARG A 166 5.25 -11.11 -7.86
CA ARG A 166 6.31 -10.81 -8.83
C ARG A 166 7.69 -10.65 -8.17
N VAL A 167 7.78 -9.99 -7.01
CA VAL A 167 9.02 -9.89 -6.21
C VAL A 167 9.47 -11.29 -5.77
N ALA A 168 8.54 -12.13 -5.30
CA ALA A 168 8.87 -13.49 -4.87
C ALA A 168 9.37 -14.38 -6.02
N ALA A 169 8.72 -14.29 -7.20
CA ALA A 169 9.10 -15.09 -8.37
C ALA A 169 10.42 -14.63 -9.00
N ARG A 170 10.68 -13.32 -8.98
CA ARG A 170 11.91 -12.72 -9.48
C ARG A 170 12.29 -11.57 -8.56
N PRO A 171 13.12 -11.84 -7.54
CA PRO A 171 13.60 -10.81 -6.64
C PRO A 171 14.22 -9.67 -7.43
N LEU A 172 13.90 -8.44 -7.04
CA LEU A 172 14.58 -7.26 -7.52
C LEU A 172 16.04 -7.36 -7.04
N GLY A 173 16.92 -7.82 -7.92
CA GLY A 173 18.37 -7.74 -7.71
C GLY A 173 18.85 -6.30 -7.83
N GLU A 174 20.14 -6.08 -7.59
CA GLU A 174 20.79 -4.81 -7.91
C GLU A 174 20.75 -4.61 -9.43
N SER A 175 19.77 -3.84 -9.91
CA SER A 175 19.79 -3.37 -11.30
C SER A 175 20.71 -2.15 -11.36
N PRO A 176 21.67 -2.10 -12.29
CA PRO A 176 22.49 -0.91 -12.48
C PRO A 176 21.71 0.25 -13.12
N HIS A 177 20.47 0.02 -13.58
CA HIS A 177 19.69 0.99 -14.36
C HIS A 177 18.35 1.31 -13.70
N ASP A 178 18.18 2.58 -13.33
CA ASP A 178 16.93 3.11 -12.78
C ASP A 178 15.79 3.09 -13.82
N SER A 179 16.11 3.10 -15.12
CA SER A 179 15.11 2.93 -16.19
C SER A 179 14.43 1.55 -16.13
N ALA A 180 15.19 0.49 -15.86
CA ALA A 180 14.66 -0.86 -15.72
C ALA A 180 13.81 -1.01 -14.46
N LEU A 181 14.26 -0.42 -13.35
CA LEU A 181 13.48 -0.36 -12.11
C LEU A 181 12.16 0.38 -12.34
N GLY A 182 12.23 1.54 -13.02
CA GLY A 182 11.06 2.34 -13.36
C GLY A 182 10.06 1.57 -14.23
N ALA A 183 10.51 0.95 -15.32
CA ALA A 183 9.65 0.14 -16.18
C ALA A 183 8.97 -1.03 -15.43
N TRP A 184 9.63 -1.56 -14.39
CA TRP A 184 9.09 -2.65 -13.59
C TRP A 184 8.00 -2.18 -12.62
N LEU A 185 8.15 -0.99 -12.03
CA LEU A 185 7.32 -0.46 -10.93
C LEU A 185 6.27 0.56 -11.35
N ASP A 186 6.43 1.27 -12.47
CA ASP A 186 5.46 2.24 -12.99
C ASP A 186 4.01 1.70 -13.13
N PRO A 187 3.76 0.40 -13.38
CA PRO A 187 2.39 -0.12 -13.40
C PRO A 187 1.67 -0.16 -12.05
N TYR A 188 2.37 0.04 -10.93
CA TYR A 188 1.81 -0.09 -9.58
C TYR A 188 1.71 1.27 -8.88
N SER A 189 0.71 1.44 -8.02
CA SER A 189 0.59 2.65 -7.22
C SER A 189 1.73 2.79 -6.19
N PRO A 190 2.10 4.02 -5.81
CA PRO A 190 3.05 4.24 -4.70
C PRO A 190 2.61 3.56 -3.40
N ALA A 191 1.30 3.50 -3.13
CA ALA A 191 0.76 2.80 -1.97
C ALA A 191 1.03 1.30 -2.01
N ALA A 192 0.86 0.64 -3.17
CA ALA A 192 1.17 -0.78 -3.33
C ALA A 192 2.67 -1.04 -3.15
N ILE A 193 3.52 -0.20 -3.73
CA ILE A 193 4.99 -0.30 -3.61
C ILE A 193 5.44 -0.13 -2.16
N ALA A 194 4.92 0.87 -1.44
CA ALA A 194 5.22 1.08 -0.02
C ALA A 194 4.74 -0.10 0.84
N THR A 195 3.55 -0.64 0.54
CA THR A 195 3.00 -1.80 1.26
C THR A 195 3.85 -3.05 1.05
N VAL A 196 4.31 -3.33 -0.17
CA VAL A 196 5.21 -4.46 -0.44
C VAL A 196 6.59 -4.21 0.17
N ALA A 197 7.14 -3.00 0.08
CA ALA A 197 8.42 -2.66 0.70
C ALA A 197 8.43 -2.89 2.22
N ALA A 198 7.29 -2.65 2.89
CA ALA A 198 7.13 -2.92 4.31
C ALA A 198 7.09 -4.42 4.67
N LEU A 199 6.72 -5.29 3.72
CA LEU A 199 6.74 -6.76 3.90
C LEU A 199 8.14 -7.35 3.68
N GLU A 200 8.95 -6.70 2.85
CA GLU A 200 10.30 -7.16 2.55
C GLU A 200 11.24 -6.95 3.75
N SER A 201 12.09 -7.95 3.99
CA SER A 201 13.19 -7.82 4.94
C SER A 201 14.26 -6.84 4.41
N ASP A 202 15.14 -6.37 5.29
CA ASP A 202 16.28 -5.54 4.88
C ASP A 202 17.15 -6.29 3.87
N GLY A 203 17.10 -5.83 2.62
CA GLY A 203 17.73 -6.50 1.50
C GLY A 203 17.51 -5.78 0.16
N PRO A 204 18.00 -6.36 -0.95
CA PRO A 204 18.00 -5.70 -2.26
C PRO A 204 16.59 -5.29 -2.73
N ALA A 205 15.58 -6.14 -2.52
CA ALA A 205 14.21 -5.83 -2.94
C ALA A 205 13.65 -4.60 -2.22
N ARG A 206 13.75 -4.55 -0.89
CA ARG A 206 13.33 -3.39 -0.08
C ARG A 206 14.08 -2.12 -0.49
N ALA A 207 15.39 -2.21 -0.71
CA ALA A 207 16.21 -1.08 -1.13
C ALA A 207 15.78 -0.53 -2.51
N GLN A 208 15.48 -1.40 -3.47
CA GLN A 208 15.01 -1.00 -4.80
C GLN A 208 13.62 -0.38 -4.75
N LEU A 209 12.67 -0.95 -3.99
CA LEU A 209 11.34 -0.38 -3.81
C LEU A 209 11.41 1.01 -3.16
N HIS A 210 12.24 1.17 -2.12
CA HIS A 210 12.47 2.46 -1.47
C HIS A 210 13.14 3.48 -2.41
N ARG A 211 14.15 3.05 -3.19
CA ARG A 211 14.81 3.90 -4.20
C ARG A 211 13.81 4.38 -5.25
N PHE A 212 12.89 3.52 -5.68
CA PHE A 212 11.85 3.93 -6.60
C PHE A 212 10.96 5.01 -5.99
N LEU A 213 10.49 4.81 -4.76
CA LEU A 213 9.60 5.75 -4.06
C LEU A 213 10.24 7.12 -3.82
N THR A 214 11.55 7.17 -3.57
CA THR A 214 12.27 8.41 -3.20
C THR A 214 12.94 9.12 -4.37
N VAL A 215 13.42 8.37 -5.36
CA VAL A 215 14.24 8.90 -6.46
C VAL A 215 13.61 8.64 -7.82
N VAL A 216 13.50 7.37 -8.24
CA VAL A 216 13.21 7.06 -9.65
C VAL A 216 11.83 7.57 -10.11
N ARG A 217 10.84 7.56 -9.21
CA ARG A 217 9.50 8.05 -9.54
C ARG A 217 9.42 9.57 -9.68
N SER A 218 10.36 10.34 -9.12
CA SER A 218 10.36 11.81 -9.21
C SER A 218 11.15 12.33 -10.41
N LEU A 219 12.00 11.49 -11.02
CA LEU A 219 12.71 11.81 -12.25
C LEU A 219 11.72 11.99 -13.40
N ARG A 220 11.71 13.20 -13.98
CA ARG A 220 10.92 13.58 -15.15
C ARG A 220 11.82 14.33 -16.13
N PRO A 221 11.72 14.06 -17.44
CA PRO A 221 12.34 14.90 -18.44
C PRO A 221 11.79 16.33 -18.37
N ALA A 222 12.63 17.31 -18.67
CA ALA A 222 12.21 18.71 -18.84
C ALA A 222 11.45 18.91 -20.15
N LEU A 223 11.78 18.12 -21.18
CA LEU A 223 11.11 18.14 -22.48
C LEU A 223 9.90 17.19 -22.52
N GLY A 224 8.81 17.67 -23.12
CA GLY A 224 7.57 16.92 -23.31
C GLY A 224 7.12 16.85 -24.76
N GLY A 225 5.80 16.66 -24.97
CA GLY A 225 5.21 16.56 -26.31
C GLY A 225 5.42 17.79 -27.19
N ASP A 226 5.56 18.98 -26.60
CA ASP A 226 5.81 20.20 -27.35
C ASP A 226 7.19 20.19 -28.04
N ALA A 227 8.21 19.63 -27.38
CA ALA A 227 9.53 19.47 -27.97
C ALA A 227 9.50 18.51 -29.17
N LEU A 228 8.70 17.44 -29.11
CA LEU A 228 8.50 16.52 -30.25
C LEU A 228 7.82 17.23 -31.43
N LYS A 229 6.88 18.14 -31.14
CA LYS A 229 6.19 18.93 -32.17
C LYS A 229 7.16 19.90 -32.85
N GLU A 230 8.02 20.57 -32.09
CA GLU A 230 9.09 21.42 -32.62
C GLU A 230 10.08 20.65 -33.50
N LEU A 231 10.35 19.38 -33.16
CA LEU A 231 11.19 18.47 -33.93
C LEU A 231 10.48 17.88 -35.17
N GLY A 232 9.25 18.30 -35.45
CA GLY A 232 8.52 17.92 -36.67
C GLY A 232 7.75 16.60 -36.58
N LEU A 233 7.63 15.99 -35.40
CA LEU A 233 6.83 14.78 -35.22
C LEU A 233 5.34 15.15 -35.05
N PRO A 234 4.42 14.64 -35.90
CA PRO A 234 3.00 14.88 -35.69
C PRO A 234 2.48 14.11 -34.46
N PRO A 235 1.50 14.65 -33.73
CA PRO A 235 0.93 14.00 -32.55
C PRO A 235 0.35 12.62 -32.91
N GLY A 236 0.70 11.60 -32.12
CA GLY A 236 0.27 10.23 -32.36
C GLY A 236 0.91 9.21 -31.42
N PRO A 237 0.72 7.91 -31.67
CA PRO A 237 1.23 6.82 -30.83
C PRO A 237 2.75 6.91 -30.56
N LEU A 238 3.48 7.48 -31.52
CA LEU A 238 4.93 7.65 -31.51
C LEU A 238 5.43 8.58 -30.42
N TYR A 239 4.60 9.51 -29.96
CA TYR A 239 4.93 10.37 -28.82
C TYR A 239 5.18 9.53 -27.57
N ARG A 240 4.36 8.50 -27.35
CA ARG A 240 4.49 7.65 -26.17
C ARG A 240 5.83 6.91 -26.18
N GLU A 241 6.23 6.38 -27.33
CA GLU A 241 7.50 5.67 -27.50
C GLU A 241 8.72 6.59 -27.30
N ALA A 242 8.69 7.77 -27.93
CA ALA A 242 9.77 8.75 -27.81
C ALA A 242 9.91 9.30 -26.38
N LEU A 243 8.79 9.67 -25.74
CA LEU A 243 8.80 10.13 -24.36
C LEU A 243 9.17 9.03 -23.36
N ALA A 244 8.79 7.77 -23.61
CA ALA A 244 9.23 6.64 -22.79
C ALA A 244 10.75 6.42 -22.91
N THR A 245 11.32 6.57 -24.11
CA THR A 245 12.77 6.50 -24.34
C THR A 245 13.49 7.65 -23.63
N LEU A 246 12.93 8.86 -23.71
CA LEU A 246 13.48 10.03 -23.02
C LEU A 246 13.43 9.85 -21.49
N LEU A 247 12.30 9.38 -20.94
CA LEU A 247 12.16 9.09 -19.52
C LEU A 247 13.16 8.01 -19.06
N ALA A 248 13.34 6.94 -19.85
CA ALA A 248 14.35 5.92 -19.56
C ALA A 248 15.76 6.52 -19.50
N ARG A 249 16.13 7.36 -20.48
CA ARG A 249 17.42 8.07 -20.47
C ARG A 249 17.57 9.01 -19.28
N LYS A 250 16.53 9.77 -18.94
CA LYS A 250 16.54 10.66 -17.77
C LYS A 250 16.67 9.91 -16.44
N ARG A 251 16.13 8.70 -16.36
CA ARG A 251 16.28 7.83 -15.18
C ARG A 251 17.71 7.31 -15.04
N ASP A 252 18.32 6.88 -16.14
CA ASP A 252 19.70 6.38 -16.13
C ASP A 252 20.76 7.50 -16.02
N ASP A 253 20.42 8.72 -16.47
CA ASP A 253 21.23 9.93 -16.30
C ASP A 253 20.39 11.08 -15.70
N PRO A 254 20.31 11.17 -14.36
CA PRO A 254 19.57 12.25 -13.69
C PRO A 254 20.09 13.66 -14.03
N MET A 255 21.37 13.79 -14.41
CA MET A 255 22.01 15.07 -14.75
C MET A 255 21.82 15.47 -16.22
N LEU A 256 21.08 14.67 -17.00
CA LEU A 256 20.79 14.96 -18.40
C LEU A 256 20.16 16.35 -18.54
N THR A 257 20.85 17.22 -19.29
CA THR A 257 20.46 18.61 -19.53
C THR A 257 19.37 18.70 -20.59
N VAL A 258 18.70 19.85 -20.68
CA VAL A 258 17.67 20.11 -21.70
C VAL A 258 18.19 19.88 -23.12
N GLU A 259 19.43 20.28 -23.43
CA GLU A 259 20.03 20.03 -24.76
C GLU A 259 20.35 18.53 -24.94
N GLY A 260 20.79 17.85 -23.88
CA GLY A 260 20.97 16.39 -23.89
C GLY A 260 19.66 15.65 -24.17
N GLU A 261 18.57 16.04 -23.52
CA GLU A 261 17.22 15.52 -23.78
C GLU A 261 16.79 15.75 -25.24
N ARG A 262 17.06 16.95 -25.79
CA ARG A 262 16.76 17.28 -27.19
C ARG A 262 17.58 16.39 -28.15
N ASN A 263 18.84 16.13 -27.84
CA ASN A 263 19.69 15.22 -28.61
C ASN A 263 19.19 13.77 -28.59
N VAL A 264 18.71 13.29 -27.44
CA VAL A 264 18.07 11.96 -27.33
C VAL A 264 16.87 11.85 -28.26
N LEU A 265 16.00 12.87 -28.28
CA LEU A 265 14.82 12.88 -29.16
C LEU A 265 15.20 12.94 -30.64
N ARG A 266 16.18 13.78 -31.03
CA ARG A 266 16.68 13.82 -32.43
C ARG A 266 17.25 12.47 -32.86
N GLY A 267 18.10 11.86 -32.04
CA GLY A 267 18.69 10.55 -32.34
C GLY A 267 17.64 9.44 -32.47
N TRP A 268 16.57 9.49 -31.67
CA TRP A 268 15.44 8.57 -31.79
C TRP A 268 14.70 8.72 -33.12
N LEU A 269 14.47 9.96 -33.58
CA LEU A 269 13.85 10.23 -34.89
C LEU A 269 14.71 9.72 -36.06
N GLU A 270 16.02 10.00 -36.03
CA GLU A 270 16.95 9.57 -37.07
C GLU A 270 17.04 8.04 -37.19
N GLN A 271 17.09 7.32 -36.06
CA GLN A 271 17.12 5.85 -36.07
C GLN A 271 15.84 5.27 -36.66
N ARG A 272 14.70 5.91 -36.39
CA ARG A 272 13.40 5.48 -36.90
C ARG A 272 13.27 5.72 -38.40
N ASP A 273 13.74 6.86 -38.91
CA ASP A 273 13.68 7.17 -40.35
C ASP A 273 14.58 6.24 -41.19
N ARG A 274 15.61 5.63 -40.59
CA ARG A 274 16.44 4.60 -41.23
C ARG A 274 15.80 3.21 -41.30
N VAL A 275 14.78 2.95 -40.48
CA VAL A 275 14.08 1.65 -40.41
C VAL A 275 12.82 1.65 -41.31
N ARG A 276 12.44 2.81 -41.86
CA ARG A 276 11.44 2.95 -42.92
C ARG A 276 12.05 2.79 -44.30
#